data_AF-A0A968F671-F1
#
_entry.id   AF-A0A968F671-F1
#
_cell.length_a   1.000
_cell.length_b   1.000
_cell.length_c   1.000
_cell.angle_alpha   90.00
_cell.angle_beta   90.00
_cell.angle_gamma   90.00
#
_symmetry.space_group_name_H-M   'P 1'
#
loop_
_entity.id
_entity.type
_entity.pdbx_description
1 polymer ?
#
loop_
_entity_poly.entity_id
_entity_poly.type
_entity_poly.pdbx_seq_one_letter_code
_entity_poly.pdbx_strand_id
1 'polypeptide(L)'
;MIKILLLAGARPDFMKLAPLYFELRKYPAIFNPRIVHTGQHYDYTMSRVFFDQFGLPEPDFFLEVGSGSHAHQTGNIMIKAEEIMESEKPNMVVVFGDVNSTLAGALVASKLCIPIAHLEAGLRSHDKSMPEEINRVVADTLADMLFTTCDDANLNLIKEGVDVDRIFLVGNIIIDTLKYFLPQAEKSKILDKLRVEGERYILVTLHRPSNVDNHENLDKIAEILSAAAERCKIVFPIHPRTRKNLDNSGGHSSILNNKNIILTDPLGYFDFIKLQKNAFIVMTDSGGIQEEATFLGVPCLTLRKNTERMVTVTDGTNKVVGL
;
A
#
# COMPACT_ATOMS: atom_id res chain seq x y z
N MET A 1 22.45 22.38 3.86
CA MET A 1 21.83 21.07 3.59
C MET A 1 20.35 21.29 3.35
N ILE A 2 19.80 20.67 2.32
CA ILE A 2 18.37 20.70 1.97
C ILE A 2 17.62 19.89 3.02
N LYS A 3 16.80 20.56 3.83
CA LYS A 3 15.94 19.91 4.84
C LYS A 3 14.66 19.44 4.16
N ILE A 4 14.37 18.14 4.26
CA ILE A 4 13.21 17.52 3.63
C ILE A 4 12.39 16.84 4.72
N LEU A 5 11.11 17.18 4.87
CA LEU A 5 10.21 16.42 5.74
C LEU A 5 9.56 15.29 4.94
N LEU A 6 9.78 14.05 5.38
CA LEU A 6 9.10 12.88 4.85
C LEU A 6 7.87 12.61 5.73
N LEU A 7 6.69 13.04 5.28
CA LEU A 7 5.46 12.99 6.07
C LEU A 7 4.65 11.74 5.71
N ALA A 8 4.49 10.84 6.68
CA ALA A 8 3.84 9.55 6.52
C ALA A 8 2.89 9.25 7.69
N GLY A 9 1.77 8.59 7.40
CA GLY A 9 0.75 8.29 8.43
C GLY A 9 0.32 6.84 8.51
N ALA A 10 0.48 6.10 7.42
CA ALA A 10 0.00 4.74 7.31
C ALA A 10 1.13 3.77 6.91
N ARG A 11 0.88 2.47 7.12
CA ARG A 11 1.82 1.40 6.74
C ARG A 11 2.31 1.50 5.28
N PRO A 12 1.45 1.72 4.27
CA PRO A 12 1.91 1.83 2.88
C PRO A 12 2.84 3.04 2.66
N ASP A 13 2.71 4.11 3.44
CA ASP A 13 3.58 5.27 3.36
C ASP A 13 4.99 4.91 3.85
N PHE A 14 5.12 4.18 4.96
CA PHE A 14 6.43 3.77 5.47
C PHE A 14 7.18 2.85 4.51
N MET A 15 6.45 1.99 3.80
CA MET A 15 7.02 1.15 2.74
C MET A 15 7.61 1.98 1.60
N LYS A 16 7.09 3.18 1.35
CA LYS A 16 7.60 4.11 0.32
C LYS A 16 8.68 5.04 0.87
N LEU A 17 8.50 5.50 2.11
CA LEU A 17 9.41 6.37 2.81
C LEU A 17 10.75 5.70 3.05
N ALA A 18 10.77 4.42 3.43
CA ALA A 18 12.00 3.72 3.82
C ALA A 18 13.11 3.76 2.75
N PRO A 19 12.88 3.27 1.52
CA PRO A 19 13.91 3.31 0.47
C PRO A 19 14.34 4.75 0.13
N LEU A 20 13.40 5.71 0.09
CA LEU A 20 13.72 7.12 -0.14
C LEU A 20 14.60 7.70 0.97
N TYR A 21 14.28 7.42 2.23
CA TYR A 21 15.05 7.86 3.38
C TYR A 21 16.49 7.35 3.29
N PHE A 22 16.68 6.05 3.05
CA PHE A 22 18.03 5.48 2.96
C PHE A 22 18.82 6.03 1.77
N GLU A 23 18.17 6.25 0.63
CA GLU A 23 18.83 6.84 -0.54
C GLU A 23 19.28 8.28 -0.25
N LEU A 24 18.43 9.12 0.33
CA LEU A 24 18.79 10.49 0.72
C LEU A 24 19.93 10.51 1.75
N ARG A 25 19.94 9.56 2.70
CA ARG A 25 21.00 9.44 3.71
C ARG A 25 22.37 9.04 3.15
N LYS A 26 22.47 8.54 1.91
CA LYS A 26 23.77 8.34 1.24
C LYS A 26 24.48 9.64 0.91
N TYR A 27 23.75 10.77 0.86
CA TYR A 27 24.29 12.09 0.51
C TYR A 27 24.09 13.11 1.64
N PRO A 28 24.65 12.86 2.85
CA PRO A 28 24.37 13.67 4.03
C PRO A 28 24.94 15.10 3.95
N ALA A 29 25.92 15.36 3.06
CA ALA A 29 26.41 16.72 2.82
C ALA A 29 25.39 17.59 2.06
N ILE A 30 24.42 16.97 1.38
CA ILE A 30 23.42 17.63 0.55
C ILE A 30 22.06 17.60 1.25
N PHE A 31 21.60 16.42 1.68
CA PHE A 31 20.24 16.21 2.20
C PHE A 31 20.23 15.96 3.71
N ASN A 32 19.21 16.52 4.35
CA ASN A 32 18.84 16.26 5.74
C ASN A 32 17.37 15.80 5.79
N PRO A 33 17.09 14.51 5.47
CA PRO A 33 15.74 13.98 5.55
C PRO A 33 15.31 13.81 7.02
N ARG A 34 14.11 14.28 7.34
CA ARG A 34 13.47 14.17 8.66
C ARG A 34 12.16 13.44 8.54
N ILE A 35 11.91 12.45 9.39
CA ILE A 35 10.70 11.63 9.36
C ILE A 35 9.63 12.26 10.23
N VAL A 36 8.47 12.55 9.64
CA VAL A 36 7.26 12.99 10.37
C VAL A 36 6.24 11.87 10.32
N HIS A 37 6.02 11.22 11.47
CA HIS A 37 4.97 10.22 11.61
C HIS A 37 3.71 10.88 12.18
N THR A 38 2.61 10.88 11.42
CA THR A 38 1.37 11.56 11.85
C THR A 38 0.56 10.82 12.93
N GLY A 39 0.84 9.53 13.16
CA GLY A 39 0.02 8.68 14.03
C GLY A 39 -1.37 8.37 13.47
N GLN A 40 -1.59 8.51 12.15
CA GLN A 40 -2.91 8.25 11.53
C GLN A 40 -3.45 6.84 11.82
N HIS A 41 -2.58 5.82 11.75
CA HIS A 41 -2.95 4.47 12.15
C HIS A 41 -2.59 4.24 13.63
N TYR A 42 -3.63 3.96 14.43
CA TYR A 42 -3.62 3.93 15.91
C TYR A 42 -2.66 2.92 16.54
N ASP A 43 -2.27 1.87 15.83
CA ASP A 43 -1.40 0.85 16.40
C ASP A 43 0.07 1.25 16.22
N TYR A 44 0.57 2.08 17.15
CA TYR A 44 1.99 2.43 17.25
C TYR A 44 2.88 1.19 17.39
N THR A 45 2.36 0.11 17.98
CA THR A 45 3.06 -1.18 18.03
C THR A 45 3.23 -1.76 16.63
N MET A 46 2.18 -1.69 15.80
CA MET A 46 2.29 -2.08 14.39
C MET A 46 3.21 -1.14 13.60
N SER A 47 3.18 0.19 13.83
CA SER A 47 4.09 1.10 13.12
C SER A 47 5.54 0.87 13.50
N ARG A 48 5.86 0.70 14.79
CA ARG A 48 7.20 0.40 15.29
C ARG A 48 7.76 -0.89 14.70
N VAL A 49 6.95 -1.94 14.56
CA VAL A 49 7.36 -3.17 13.88
C VAL A 49 7.83 -2.90 12.46
N PHE A 50 7.22 -1.96 11.72
CA PHE A 50 7.70 -1.60 10.38
C PHE A 50 8.98 -0.79 10.42
N PHE A 51 9.15 0.11 11.38
CA PHE A 51 10.41 0.84 11.56
C PHE A 51 11.55 -0.14 11.85
N ASP A 52 11.35 -1.08 12.78
CA ASP A 52 12.31 -2.13 13.11
C ASP A 52 12.58 -3.06 11.91
N GLN A 53 11.53 -3.53 11.23
CA GLN A 53 11.66 -4.41 10.05
C GLN A 53 12.37 -3.72 8.90
N PHE A 54 12.11 -2.42 8.70
CA PHE A 54 12.72 -1.66 7.63
C PHE A 54 14.09 -1.07 8.00
N GLY A 55 14.50 -1.19 9.27
CA GLY A 55 15.73 -0.59 9.78
C GLY A 55 15.69 0.94 9.84
N LEU A 56 14.50 1.54 9.86
CA LEU A 56 14.34 2.98 9.98
C LEU A 56 14.65 3.44 11.40
N PRO A 57 15.25 4.63 11.58
CA PRO A 57 15.35 5.24 12.91
C PRO A 57 13.98 5.72 13.38
N GLU A 58 13.83 5.93 14.68
CA GLU A 58 12.64 6.57 15.25
C GLU A 58 12.30 7.87 14.51
N PRO A 59 11.00 8.19 14.35
CA PRO A 59 10.59 9.40 13.66
C PRO A 59 11.13 10.62 14.41
N ASP A 60 11.60 11.60 13.64
CA ASP A 60 12.07 12.87 14.19
C ASP A 60 10.93 13.65 14.86
N PHE A 61 9.71 13.43 14.38
CA PHE A 61 8.48 13.99 14.94
C PHE A 61 7.35 12.97 14.88
N PHE A 62 6.63 12.81 16.00
CA PHE A 62 5.43 11.97 16.09
C PHE A 62 4.23 12.80 16.51
N LEU A 63 3.20 12.89 15.66
CA LEU A 63 2.06 13.78 15.89
C LEU A 63 0.96 13.19 16.75
N GLU A 64 0.93 11.88 17.01
CA GLU A 64 -0.06 11.25 17.88
C GLU A 64 -1.52 11.62 17.53
N VAL A 65 -1.90 11.68 16.24
CA VAL A 65 -3.26 12.05 15.86
C VAL A 65 -4.27 10.94 16.14
N GLY A 66 -3.89 9.68 15.93
CA GLY A 66 -4.76 8.53 16.14
C GLY A 66 -5.89 8.38 15.12
N SER A 67 -6.78 7.43 15.41
CA SER A 67 -7.99 7.17 14.61
C SER A 67 -9.06 8.23 14.83
N GLY A 68 -9.89 8.47 13.82
CA GLY A 68 -11.05 9.35 13.90
C GLY A 68 -11.83 9.39 12.59
N SER A 69 -12.86 10.22 12.52
CA SER A 69 -13.48 10.53 11.23
C SER A 69 -12.47 11.25 10.31
N HIS A 70 -12.70 11.24 8.99
CA HIS A 70 -11.83 11.94 8.04
C HIS A 70 -11.58 13.40 8.44
N ALA A 71 -12.63 14.14 8.80
CA ALA A 71 -12.50 15.54 9.21
C ALA A 71 -11.65 15.71 10.47
N HIS A 72 -11.89 14.89 11.50
CA HIS A 72 -11.13 14.96 12.75
C HIS A 72 -9.66 14.63 12.54
N GLN A 73 -9.38 13.55 11.79
CA GLN A 73 -8.03 13.11 11.53
C GLN A 73 -7.26 14.10 10.65
N THR A 74 -7.83 14.51 9.52
CA THR A 74 -7.20 15.49 8.62
C THR A 74 -6.96 16.82 9.33
N GLY A 75 -7.95 17.35 10.07
CA GLY A 75 -7.82 18.61 10.79
C GLY A 75 -6.72 18.58 11.86
N ASN A 76 -6.64 17.53 12.66
CA ASN A 76 -5.59 17.39 13.68
C ASN A 76 -4.20 17.21 13.07
N ILE A 77 -4.08 16.49 11.95
CA ILE A 77 -2.80 16.40 11.22
C ILE A 77 -2.40 17.79 10.74
N MET A 78 -3.33 18.57 10.17
CA MET A 78 -3.03 19.92 9.67
C MET A 78 -2.50 20.84 10.78
N ILE A 79 -3.20 20.91 11.91
CA ILE A 79 -2.80 21.76 13.05
C ILE A 79 -1.38 21.41 13.52
N LYS A 80 -1.11 20.12 13.77
CA LYS A 80 0.19 19.69 14.30
C LYS A 80 1.31 19.73 13.24
N ALA A 81 0.99 19.49 11.97
CA ALA A 81 1.97 19.58 10.88
C ALA A 81 2.39 21.03 10.61
N GLU A 82 1.47 22.00 10.75
CA GLU A 82 1.76 23.43 10.61
C GLU A 82 2.80 23.87 11.65
N GLU A 83 2.61 23.52 12.92
CA GLU A 83 3.57 23.81 14.00
C GLU A 83 4.99 23.31 13.68
N ILE A 84 5.11 22.10 13.12
CA ILE A 84 6.40 21.53 12.71
C ILE A 84 6.96 22.27 11.50
N MET A 85 6.15 22.52 10.47
CA MET A 85 6.62 23.16 9.25
C MET A 85 7.07 24.62 9.49
N GLU A 86 6.39 25.35 10.38
CA GLU A 86 6.76 26.71 10.78
C GLU A 86 8.06 26.76 11.61
N SER A 87 8.25 25.77 12.49
CA SER A 87 9.44 25.68 13.34
C SER A 87 10.66 25.16 12.57
N GLU A 88 10.48 24.09 11.79
CA GLU A 88 11.56 23.45 11.04
C GLU A 88 11.93 24.19 9.75
N LYS A 89 10.99 24.94 9.15
CA LYS A 89 11.16 25.66 7.88
C LYS A 89 11.84 24.80 6.82
N PRO A 90 11.27 23.64 6.47
CA PRO A 90 11.91 22.74 5.52
C PRO A 90 11.96 23.36 4.12
N ASN A 91 12.92 22.90 3.32
CA ASN A 91 13.02 23.29 1.92
C ASN A 91 12.01 22.54 1.05
N MET A 92 11.50 21.41 1.53
CA MET A 92 10.53 20.59 0.82
C MET A 92 9.79 19.65 1.79
N VAL A 93 8.54 19.34 1.47
CA VAL A 93 7.77 18.27 2.10
C VAL A 93 7.51 17.19 1.06
N VAL A 94 7.82 15.94 1.41
CA VAL A 94 7.44 14.76 0.62
C VAL A 94 6.21 14.13 1.27
N VAL A 95 5.16 13.95 0.47
CA VAL A 95 3.96 13.20 0.84
C VAL A 95 3.84 11.95 -0.04
N PHE A 96 3.22 10.89 0.48
CA PHE A 96 3.17 9.58 -0.17
C PHE A 96 1.73 9.14 -0.39
N GLY A 97 1.41 8.59 -1.56
CA GLY A 97 0.13 7.93 -1.80
C GLY A 97 -1.07 8.87 -1.66
N ASP A 98 -2.06 8.49 -0.86
CA ASP A 98 -3.42 9.06 -0.92
C ASP A 98 -4.19 8.99 0.41
N VAL A 99 -3.49 8.85 1.52
CA VAL A 99 -4.13 8.82 2.84
C VAL A 99 -4.44 10.23 3.35
N ASN A 100 -5.20 10.35 4.44
CA ASN A 100 -5.53 11.65 5.04
C ASN A 100 -4.27 12.47 5.40
N SER A 101 -3.18 11.80 5.77
CA SER A 101 -1.87 12.44 6.02
C SER A 101 -1.28 13.08 4.78
N THR A 102 -1.44 12.45 3.61
CA THR A 102 -1.01 12.99 2.31
C THR A 102 -1.76 14.30 2.02
N LEU A 103 -3.09 14.27 2.14
CA LEU A 103 -3.93 15.44 1.94
C LEU A 103 -3.57 16.58 2.91
N ALA A 104 -3.53 16.27 4.21
CA ALA A 104 -3.23 17.25 5.25
C ALA A 104 -1.85 17.88 5.08
N GLY A 105 -0.82 17.04 4.84
CA GLY A 105 0.55 17.50 4.63
C GLY A 105 0.69 18.40 3.41
N ALA A 106 0.07 18.03 2.29
CA ALA A 106 0.07 18.83 1.07
C ALA A 106 -0.66 20.18 1.26
N LEU A 107 -1.82 20.19 1.94
CA LEU A 107 -2.56 21.41 2.21
C LEU A 107 -1.76 22.40 3.06
N VAL A 108 -1.16 21.94 4.15
CA VAL A 108 -0.35 22.80 5.04
C VAL A 108 0.87 23.33 4.31
N ALA A 109 1.65 22.46 3.67
CA ALA A 109 2.84 22.87 2.93
C ALA A 109 2.51 23.91 1.85
N SER A 110 1.41 23.72 1.13
CA SER A 110 0.96 24.66 0.09
C SER A 110 0.61 26.04 0.67
N LYS A 111 -0.11 26.08 1.81
CA LYS A 111 -0.45 27.35 2.48
C LYS A 111 0.76 28.07 3.07
N LEU A 112 1.79 27.33 3.46
CA LEU A 112 3.07 27.89 3.92
C LEU A 112 4.06 28.17 2.79
N CYS A 113 3.65 27.97 1.53
CA CYS A 113 4.51 28.14 0.33
C CYS A 113 5.79 27.29 0.39
N ILE A 114 5.71 26.09 0.97
CA ILE A 114 6.80 25.12 1.02
C ILE A 114 6.66 24.19 -0.20
N PRO A 115 7.74 23.97 -0.98
CA PRO A 115 7.70 23.03 -2.10
C PRO A 115 7.23 21.62 -1.71
N ILE A 116 6.38 21.02 -2.53
CA ILE A 116 5.78 19.72 -2.30
C ILE A 116 6.24 18.73 -3.36
N ALA A 117 6.74 17.59 -2.91
CA ALA A 117 6.95 16.41 -3.73
C ALA A 117 5.92 15.35 -3.36
N HIS A 118 5.11 14.92 -4.34
CA HIS A 118 4.12 13.88 -4.14
C HIS A 118 4.56 12.59 -4.82
N LEU A 119 4.85 11.59 -3.99
CA LEU A 119 5.24 10.26 -4.44
C LEU A 119 4.02 9.36 -4.64
N GLU A 120 4.00 8.61 -5.75
CA GLU A 120 2.83 7.84 -6.23
C GLU A 120 1.71 8.76 -6.76
N ALA A 121 2.11 9.80 -7.48
CA ALA A 121 1.20 10.77 -8.08
C ALA A 121 0.46 10.20 -9.30
N GLY A 122 -0.68 10.79 -9.65
CA GLY A 122 -1.36 10.61 -10.95
C GLY A 122 -2.19 9.34 -11.13
N LEU A 123 -2.20 8.41 -10.18
CA LEU A 123 -3.08 7.23 -10.24
C LEU A 123 -4.54 7.65 -10.13
N ARG A 124 -5.47 7.03 -10.85
CA ARG A 124 -6.90 7.37 -10.79
C ARG A 124 -7.76 6.13 -10.75
N SER A 125 -8.73 6.11 -9.84
CA SER A 125 -9.85 5.17 -9.89
C SER A 125 -11.06 5.78 -10.61
N HIS A 126 -11.12 7.11 -10.70
CA HIS A 126 -12.27 7.92 -11.13
C HIS A 126 -13.54 7.75 -10.27
N ASP A 127 -13.41 7.11 -9.10
CA ASP A 127 -14.50 6.92 -8.14
C ASP A 127 -14.39 7.93 -7.00
N LYS A 128 -15.12 9.04 -7.10
CA LYS A 128 -15.15 10.10 -6.08
C LYS A 128 -15.84 9.70 -4.79
N SER A 129 -16.44 8.51 -4.69
CA SER A 129 -16.92 8.00 -3.41
C SER A 129 -15.78 7.48 -2.53
N MET A 130 -14.60 7.21 -3.11
CA MET A 130 -13.40 6.81 -2.39
C MET A 130 -12.70 8.03 -1.79
N PRO A 131 -12.51 8.09 -0.45
CA PRO A 131 -11.73 9.16 0.18
C PRO A 131 -10.31 9.28 -0.39
N GLU A 132 -9.69 8.15 -0.74
CA GLU A 132 -8.35 8.09 -1.32
C GLU A 132 -8.28 8.79 -2.69
N GLU A 133 -9.31 8.67 -3.52
CA GLU A 133 -9.36 9.36 -4.82
C GLU A 133 -9.43 10.89 -4.63
N ILE A 134 -10.23 11.34 -3.65
CA ILE A 134 -10.30 12.78 -3.31
C ILE A 134 -8.94 13.28 -2.82
N ASN A 135 -8.33 12.56 -1.88
CA ASN A 135 -7.04 12.92 -1.31
C ASN A 135 -5.96 13.03 -2.38
N ARG A 136 -5.89 12.05 -3.29
CA ARG A 136 -4.88 11.99 -4.34
C ARG A 136 -5.02 13.13 -5.34
N VAL A 137 -6.24 13.41 -5.81
CA VAL A 137 -6.49 14.52 -6.76
C VAL A 137 -6.11 15.87 -6.14
N VAL A 138 -6.45 16.09 -4.87
CA VAL A 138 -6.10 17.34 -4.19
C VAL A 138 -4.60 17.44 -3.98
N ALA A 139 -3.94 16.38 -3.50
CA ALA A 139 -2.49 16.37 -3.30
C ALA A 139 -1.73 16.60 -4.63
N ASP A 140 -2.14 15.93 -5.71
CA ASP A 140 -1.54 16.09 -7.04
C ASP A 140 -1.69 17.54 -7.55
N THR A 141 -2.85 18.16 -7.31
CA THR A 141 -3.10 19.55 -7.72
C THR A 141 -2.12 20.52 -7.03
N LEU A 142 -1.84 20.27 -5.75
CA LEU A 142 -1.01 21.14 -4.92
C LEU A 142 0.49 20.89 -5.10
N ALA A 143 0.90 19.72 -5.59
CA ALA A 143 2.31 19.30 -5.54
C ALA A 143 3.18 19.89 -6.66
N ASP A 144 4.30 20.53 -6.32
CA ASP A 144 5.24 21.09 -7.30
C ASP A 144 5.96 20.02 -8.12
N MET A 145 6.20 18.85 -7.53
CA MET A 145 6.83 17.69 -8.19
C MET A 145 5.95 16.45 -8.02
N LEU A 146 5.59 15.83 -9.14
CA LEU A 146 4.69 14.68 -9.20
C LEU A 146 5.48 13.46 -9.65
N PHE A 147 5.84 12.60 -8.70
CA PHE A 147 6.58 11.37 -8.97
C PHE A 147 5.62 10.23 -9.26
N THR A 148 5.48 9.91 -10.54
CA THR A 148 4.52 8.93 -11.05
C THR A 148 5.15 7.55 -11.17
N THR A 149 4.30 6.53 -11.09
CA THR A 149 4.73 5.13 -11.08
C THR A 149 4.61 4.42 -12.43
N CYS A 150 3.80 4.95 -13.35
CA CYS A 150 3.55 4.37 -14.66
C CYS A 150 3.09 5.44 -15.67
N ASP A 151 3.08 5.09 -16.96
CA ASP A 151 2.65 6.00 -18.03
C ASP A 151 1.17 6.40 -17.92
N ASP A 152 0.31 5.50 -17.47
CA ASP A 152 -1.11 5.82 -17.25
C ASP A 152 -1.28 6.97 -16.24
N ALA A 153 -0.44 7.00 -15.20
CA ALA A 153 -0.45 8.08 -14.22
C ALA A 153 -0.02 9.42 -14.84
N ASN A 154 0.98 9.42 -15.72
CA ASN A 154 1.37 10.61 -16.48
C ASN A 154 0.20 11.12 -17.33
N LEU A 155 -0.44 10.20 -18.07
CA LEU A 155 -1.55 10.54 -18.95
C LEU A 155 -2.74 11.13 -18.19
N ASN A 156 -3.03 10.63 -16.98
CA ASN A 156 -4.07 11.19 -16.13
C ASN A 156 -3.75 12.64 -15.73
N LEU A 157 -2.54 12.91 -15.25
CA LEU A 157 -2.11 14.25 -14.86
C LEU A 157 -2.13 15.23 -16.04
N ILE A 158 -1.63 14.80 -17.21
CA ILE A 158 -1.65 15.63 -18.43
C ILE A 158 -3.10 15.96 -18.84
N LYS A 159 -4.02 14.99 -18.79
CA LYS A 159 -5.45 15.21 -19.08
C LYS A 159 -6.11 16.19 -18.11
N GLU A 160 -5.63 16.24 -16.87
CA GLU A 160 -6.08 17.17 -15.84
C GLU A 160 -5.45 18.56 -15.96
N GLY A 161 -4.56 18.77 -16.94
CA GLY A 161 -3.93 20.07 -17.22
C GLY A 161 -2.67 20.34 -16.40
N VAL A 162 -2.08 19.31 -15.79
CA VAL A 162 -0.79 19.43 -15.11
C VAL A 162 0.32 19.66 -16.14
N ASP A 163 1.21 20.60 -15.84
CA ASP A 163 2.40 20.86 -16.65
C ASP A 163 3.34 19.63 -16.67
N VAL A 164 3.79 19.26 -17.86
CA VAL A 164 4.67 18.10 -18.07
C VAL A 164 5.99 18.24 -17.31
N ASP A 165 6.48 19.48 -17.13
CA ASP A 165 7.73 19.75 -16.40
C ASP A 165 7.62 19.44 -14.90
N ARG A 166 6.40 19.26 -14.37
CA ARG A 166 6.15 18.82 -12.98
C ARG A 166 6.07 17.30 -12.85
N ILE A 167 6.00 16.56 -13.95
CA ILE A 167 5.72 15.11 -13.96
C ILE A 167 7.01 14.33 -14.17
N PHE A 168 7.32 13.44 -13.21
CA PHE A 168 8.54 12.64 -13.22
C PHE A 168 8.17 11.16 -13.13
N LEU A 169 8.30 10.43 -14.25
CA LEU A 169 8.13 8.98 -14.26
C LEU A 169 9.33 8.30 -13.62
N VAL A 170 9.14 7.80 -12.39
CA VAL A 170 10.22 7.19 -11.58
C VAL A 170 9.96 5.73 -11.22
N GLY A 171 8.79 5.20 -11.58
CA GLY A 171 8.38 3.86 -11.20
C GLY A 171 7.84 3.79 -9.77
N ASN A 172 7.36 2.61 -9.36
CA ASN A 172 6.82 2.44 -8.02
C ASN A 172 7.91 2.07 -7.01
N ILE A 173 8.17 2.97 -6.05
CA ILE A 173 9.18 2.78 -5.01
C ILE A 173 8.91 1.58 -4.07
N ILE A 174 7.67 1.07 -4.03
CA ILE A 174 7.36 -0.16 -3.29
C ILE A 174 8.18 -1.33 -3.86
N ILE A 175 8.53 -1.31 -5.14
CA ILE A 175 9.38 -2.33 -5.77
C ILE A 175 10.81 -2.26 -5.23
N ASP A 176 11.35 -1.07 -4.93
CA ASP A 176 12.64 -0.92 -4.26
C ASP A 176 12.62 -1.56 -2.88
N THR A 177 11.54 -1.35 -2.11
CA THR A 177 11.31 -2.00 -0.82
C THR A 177 11.24 -3.52 -0.96
N LEU A 178 10.44 -4.03 -1.89
CA LEU A 178 10.35 -5.46 -2.17
C LEU A 178 11.73 -6.04 -2.50
N LYS A 179 12.45 -5.41 -3.43
CA LYS A 179 13.78 -5.86 -3.88
C LYS A 179 14.79 -5.84 -2.74
N TYR A 180 14.75 -4.83 -1.88
CA TYR A 180 15.63 -4.70 -0.73
C TYR A 180 15.40 -5.81 0.31
N PHE A 181 14.13 -6.19 0.55
CA PHE A 181 13.77 -7.23 1.52
C PHE A 181 13.69 -8.65 0.95
N LEU A 182 13.76 -8.83 -0.38
CA LEU A 182 13.69 -10.13 -1.02
C LEU A 182 14.74 -11.13 -0.48
N PRO A 183 16.03 -10.76 -0.28
CA PRO A 183 17.02 -11.68 0.29
C PRO A 183 16.71 -12.13 1.72
N GLN A 184 16.06 -11.29 2.53
CA GLN A 184 15.63 -11.63 3.89
C GLN A 184 14.38 -12.53 3.83
N ALA A 185 13.44 -12.21 2.94
CA ALA A 185 12.25 -13.03 2.69
C ALA A 185 12.62 -14.45 2.25
N GLU A 186 13.66 -14.62 1.43
CA GLU A 186 14.15 -15.93 1.01
C GLU A 186 14.53 -16.86 2.17
N LYS A 187 14.93 -16.32 3.33
CA LYS A 187 15.30 -17.07 4.52
C LYS A 187 14.09 -17.54 5.33
N SER A 188 12.88 -17.10 4.98
CA SER A 188 11.65 -17.53 5.63
C SER A 188 11.43 -19.03 5.45
N LYS A 189 11.05 -19.70 6.54
CA LYS A 189 10.67 -21.13 6.59
C LYS A 189 9.17 -21.34 6.40
N ILE A 190 8.44 -20.34 5.91
CA ILE A 190 6.98 -20.38 5.82
C ILE A 190 6.48 -21.51 4.90
N LEU A 191 7.20 -21.79 3.81
CA LEU A 191 6.83 -22.86 2.87
C LEU A 191 6.84 -24.22 3.57
N ASP A 192 7.89 -24.51 4.35
CA ASP A 192 8.03 -25.74 5.12
C ASP A 192 6.97 -25.83 6.22
N LYS A 193 6.77 -24.71 6.96
CA LYS A 193 5.77 -24.62 8.05
C LYS A 193 4.37 -24.93 7.55
N LEU A 194 4.02 -24.43 6.36
CA LEU A 194 2.71 -24.67 5.74
C LEU A 194 2.69 -25.94 4.87
N ARG A 195 3.82 -26.63 4.70
CA ARG A 195 3.98 -27.83 3.85
C ARG A 195 3.54 -27.59 2.40
N VAL A 196 4.00 -26.47 1.85
CA VAL A 196 3.77 -26.04 0.47
C VAL A 196 5.06 -25.85 -0.34
N GLU A 197 6.21 -26.24 0.22
CA GLU A 197 7.48 -26.22 -0.52
C GLU A 197 7.43 -27.21 -1.69
N GLY A 198 7.75 -26.73 -2.90
CA GLY A 198 7.70 -27.52 -4.14
C GLY A 198 6.28 -27.81 -4.66
N GLU A 199 5.24 -27.38 -3.95
CA GLU A 199 3.85 -27.57 -4.34
C GLU A 199 3.37 -26.44 -5.26
N ARG A 200 2.42 -26.75 -6.14
CA ARG A 200 1.65 -25.70 -6.81
C ARG A 200 0.55 -25.25 -5.84
N TYR A 201 0.57 -23.98 -5.45
CA TYR A 201 -0.49 -23.38 -4.63
C TYR A 201 -0.91 -22.00 -5.14
N ILE A 202 -2.16 -21.65 -4.86
CA ILE A 202 -2.72 -20.32 -5.06
C ILE A 202 -2.54 -19.54 -3.76
N LEU A 203 -1.95 -18.35 -3.83
CA LEU A 203 -1.92 -17.43 -2.69
C LEU A 203 -3.11 -16.48 -2.78
N VAL A 204 -3.88 -16.38 -1.70
CA VAL A 204 -5.07 -15.53 -1.64
C VAL A 204 -4.92 -14.46 -0.57
N THR A 205 -5.32 -13.22 -0.87
CA THR A 205 -5.51 -12.19 0.15
C THR A 205 -6.66 -11.26 -0.20
N LEU A 206 -7.61 -11.14 0.73
CA LEU A 206 -8.86 -10.41 0.57
C LEU A 206 -9.19 -9.64 1.83
N HIS A 207 -9.50 -8.35 1.67
CA HIS A 207 -9.75 -7.45 2.80
C HIS A 207 -10.62 -6.24 2.47
N ARG A 208 -10.94 -5.99 1.19
CA ARG A 208 -11.72 -4.80 0.81
C ARG A 208 -13.18 -4.94 1.26
N PRO A 209 -13.77 -3.91 1.91
CA PRO A 209 -15.16 -3.92 2.38
C PRO A 209 -16.17 -4.37 1.32
N SER A 210 -16.01 -3.86 0.09
CA SER A 210 -16.89 -4.17 -1.06
C SER A 210 -16.95 -5.66 -1.40
N ASN A 211 -15.90 -6.41 -1.08
CA ASN A 211 -15.83 -7.85 -1.31
C ASN A 211 -16.26 -8.64 -0.08
N VAL A 212 -15.77 -8.27 1.10
CA VAL A 212 -15.86 -9.15 2.28
C VAL A 212 -17.04 -8.83 3.20
N ASP A 213 -17.63 -7.64 3.15
CA ASP A 213 -18.80 -7.28 3.97
C ASP A 213 -20.13 -7.57 3.26
N ASN A 214 -20.12 -7.68 1.94
CA ASN A 214 -21.28 -8.08 1.16
C ASN A 214 -21.36 -9.61 1.14
N HIS A 215 -22.44 -10.15 1.71
CA HIS A 215 -22.64 -11.60 1.82
C HIS A 215 -22.63 -12.30 0.45
N GLU A 216 -23.31 -11.76 -0.56
CA GLU A 216 -23.35 -12.37 -1.91
C GLU A 216 -21.97 -12.43 -2.56
N ASN A 217 -21.16 -11.38 -2.41
CA ASN A 217 -19.79 -11.37 -2.93
C ASN A 217 -18.90 -12.36 -2.17
N LEU A 218 -19.06 -12.46 -0.86
CA LEU A 218 -18.30 -13.40 -0.03
C LEU A 218 -18.66 -14.86 -0.36
N ASP A 219 -19.95 -15.16 -0.59
CA ASP A 219 -20.43 -16.47 -1.02
C ASP A 219 -19.83 -16.86 -2.37
N LYS A 220 -19.84 -15.95 -3.36
CA LYS A 220 -19.18 -16.17 -4.66
C LYS A 220 -17.68 -16.41 -4.53
N ILE A 221 -17.00 -15.62 -3.69
CA ILE A 221 -15.57 -15.83 -3.41
C ILE A 221 -15.36 -17.24 -2.86
N ALA A 222 -16.21 -17.69 -1.94
CA ALA A 222 -16.11 -19.01 -1.35
C ALA A 222 -16.34 -20.13 -2.36
N GLU A 223 -17.31 -19.99 -3.26
CA GLU A 223 -17.51 -20.92 -4.36
C GLU A 223 -16.29 -20.99 -5.28
N ILE A 224 -15.73 -19.83 -5.66
CA ILE A 224 -14.52 -19.74 -6.50
C ILE A 224 -13.33 -20.42 -5.82
N LEU A 225 -13.09 -20.12 -4.54
CA LEU A 225 -11.98 -20.71 -3.77
C LEU A 225 -12.19 -22.21 -3.56
N SER A 226 -13.40 -22.67 -3.27
CA SER A 226 -13.71 -24.09 -3.13
C SER A 226 -13.46 -24.84 -4.44
N ALA A 227 -13.93 -24.31 -5.57
CA ALA A 227 -13.71 -24.91 -6.89
C ALA A 227 -12.22 -24.91 -7.29
N ALA A 228 -11.49 -23.84 -6.95
CA ALA A 228 -10.05 -23.77 -7.19
C ALA A 228 -9.27 -24.78 -6.31
N ALA A 229 -9.73 -25.01 -5.08
CA ALA A 229 -9.15 -25.96 -4.13
C ALA A 229 -9.27 -27.42 -4.56
N GLU A 230 -10.15 -27.75 -5.52
CA GLU A 230 -10.21 -29.08 -6.15
C GLU A 230 -9.01 -29.35 -7.07
N ARG A 231 -8.33 -28.29 -7.54
CA ARG A 231 -7.25 -28.39 -8.53
C ARG A 231 -5.88 -28.07 -7.97
N CYS A 232 -5.81 -27.22 -6.95
CA CYS A 232 -4.58 -26.66 -6.44
C CYS A 232 -4.73 -26.36 -4.94
N LYS A 233 -3.66 -26.50 -4.14
CA LYS A 233 -3.70 -26.03 -2.75
C LYS A 233 -3.92 -24.51 -2.73
N ILE A 234 -4.60 -24.02 -1.72
CA ILE A 234 -4.80 -22.59 -1.49
C ILE A 234 -4.14 -22.24 -0.15
N VAL A 235 -3.30 -21.21 -0.16
CA VAL A 235 -2.80 -20.58 1.05
C VAL A 235 -3.52 -19.25 1.20
N PHE A 236 -4.30 -19.10 2.26
CA PHE A 236 -5.11 -17.91 2.48
C PHE A 236 -4.83 -17.32 3.87
N PRO A 237 -3.84 -16.41 3.98
CA PRO A 237 -3.65 -15.57 5.16
C PRO A 237 -4.84 -14.63 5.33
N ILE A 238 -5.73 -14.98 6.24
CA ILE A 238 -7.04 -14.34 6.32
C ILE A 238 -6.97 -13.07 7.17
N HIS A 239 -7.43 -11.96 6.60
CA HIS A 239 -7.56 -10.71 7.34
C HIS A 239 -8.62 -10.87 8.46
N PRO A 240 -8.44 -10.27 9.66
CA PRO A 240 -9.40 -10.45 10.77
C PRO A 240 -10.85 -10.08 10.41
N ARG A 241 -11.03 -9.04 9.58
CA ARG A 241 -12.34 -8.66 9.03
C ARG A 241 -12.98 -9.80 8.23
N THR A 242 -12.22 -10.37 7.29
CA THR A 242 -12.68 -11.46 6.43
C THR A 242 -13.01 -12.70 7.25
N ARG A 243 -12.16 -13.04 8.25
CA ARG A 243 -12.41 -14.15 9.17
C ARG A 243 -13.73 -13.97 9.92
N LYS A 244 -13.94 -12.80 10.52
CA LYS A 244 -15.18 -12.46 11.23
C LYS A 244 -16.42 -12.62 10.33
N ASN A 245 -16.35 -12.18 9.07
CA ASN A 245 -17.48 -12.26 8.16
C ASN A 245 -17.74 -13.69 7.67
N LEU A 246 -16.69 -14.51 7.46
CA LEU A 246 -16.83 -15.93 7.17
C LEU A 246 -17.45 -16.70 8.34
N ASP A 247 -17.05 -16.40 9.57
CA ASP A 247 -17.55 -17.07 10.77
C ASP A 247 -19.02 -16.72 11.05
N ASN A 248 -19.40 -15.45 10.90
CA ASN A 248 -20.76 -14.95 11.22
C ASN A 248 -21.84 -15.39 10.24
N SER A 249 -21.49 -15.75 9.01
CA SER A 249 -22.45 -16.05 7.94
C SER A 249 -22.95 -17.49 7.95
N GLY A 250 -22.40 -18.37 8.80
CA GLY A 250 -22.89 -19.75 9.00
C GLY A 250 -22.82 -20.69 7.78
N GLY A 251 -22.49 -20.17 6.58
CA GLY A 251 -22.58 -20.88 5.29
C GLY A 251 -21.25 -21.28 4.65
N HIS A 252 -20.10 -20.82 5.17
CA HIS A 252 -18.80 -20.98 4.49
C HIS A 252 -18.02 -22.24 4.88
N SER A 253 -18.71 -23.33 5.23
CA SER A 253 -18.08 -24.60 5.58
C SER A 253 -17.21 -25.16 4.44
N SER A 254 -17.53 -24.81 3.19
CA SER A 254 -16.75 -25.12 1.98
C SER A 254 -15.34 -24.52 1.97
N ILE A 255 -15.11 -23.39 2.66
CA ILE A 255 -13.77 -22.86 2.90
C ILE A 255 -13.21 -23.45 4.20
N LEU A 256 -13.96 -23.29 5.30
CA LEU A 256 -13.45 -23.52 6.67
C LEU A 256 -13.04 -24.97 6.93
N ASN A 257 -13.69 -25.93 6.27
CA ASN A 257 -13.45 -27.36 6.47
C ASN A 257 -12.68 -28.02 5.30
N ASN A 258 -12.27 -27.25 4.29
CA ASN A 258 -11.60 -27.80 3.12
C ASN A 258 -10.11 -27.99 3.36
N LYS A 259 -9.65 -29.24 3.32
CA LYS A 259 -8.26 -29.63 3.61
C LYS A 259 -7.24 -29.08 2.61
N ASN A 260 -7.69 -28.68 1.42
CA ASN A 260 -6.83 -28.06 0.41
C ASN A 260 -6.73 -26.53 0.58
N ILE A 261 -7.46 -25.95 1.54
CA ILE A 261 -7.40 -24.53 1.87
C ILE A 261 -6.72 -24.36 3.22
N ILE A 262 -5.48 -23.86 3.18
CA ILE A 262 -4.66 -23.56 4.35
C ILE A 262 -4.99 -22.13 4.79
N LEU A 263 -5.87 -22.01 5.78
CA LEU A 263 -6.15 -20.74 6.44
C LEU A 263 -5.07 -20.45 7.47
N THR A 264 -4.44 -19.29 7.37
CA THR A 264 -3.48 -18.80 8.38
C THR A 264 -3.94 -17.47 8.94
N ASP A 265 -3.44 -17.11 10.11
CA ASP A 265 -3.50 -15.73 10.57
C ASP A 265 -2.68 -14.80 9.65
N PRO A 266 -2.88 -13.46 9.72
CA PRO A 266 -2.08 -12.52 8.94
C PRO A 266 -0.59 -12.76 9.12
N LEU A 267 0.13 -12.83 8.00
CA LEU A 267 1.56 -13.14 7.99
C LEU A 267 2.41 -11.86 8.05
N GLY A 268 3.62 -11.99 8.61
CA GLY A 268 4.64 -10.97 8.51
C GLY A 268 5.09 -10.76 7.06
N TYR A 269 5.67 -9.58 6.76
CA TYR A 269 5.99 -9.18 5.39
C TYR A 269 6.93 -10.17 4.67
N PHE A 270 7.97 -10.65 5.35
CA PHE A 270 8.94 -11.59 4.77
C PHE A 270 8.33 -12.96 4.44
N ASP A 271 7.47 -13.49 5.33
CA ASP A 271 6.75 -14.74 5.09
C ASP A 271 5.79 -14.57 3.91
N PHE A 272 5.11 -13.42 3.81
CA PHE A 272 4.20 -13.13 2.72
C PHE A 272 4.93 -13.01 1.36
N ILE A 273 6.06 -12.30 1.29
CA ILE A 273 6.89 -12.22 0.07
C ILE A 273 7.35 -13.62 -0.36
N LYS A 274 7.84 -14.44 0.58
CA LYS A 274 8.29 -15.80 0.27
C LYS A 274 7.16 -16.63 -0.32
N LEU A 275 5.95 -16.53 0.24
CA LEU A 275 4.78 -17.20 -0.31
C LEU A 275 4.39 -16.64 -1.67
N GLN A 276 4.42 -15.32 -1.86
CA GLN A 276 4.03 -14.69 -3.11
C GLN A 276 4.95 -15.12 -4.25
N LYS A 277 6.27 -15.02 -4.05
CA LYS A 277 7.28 -15.38 -5.06
C LYS A 277 7.18 -16.84 -5.53
N ASN A 278 6.79 -17.75 -4.64
CA ASN A 278 6.70 -19.18 -4.94
C ASN A 278 5.28 -19.64 -5.29
N ALA A 279 4.30 -18.73 -5.32
CA ALA A 279 2.93 -19.08 -5.67
C ALA A 279 2.82 -19.42 -7.16
N PHE A 280 1.92 -20.33 -7.49
CA PHE A 280 1.56 -20.61 -8.88
C PHE A 280 0.78 -19.43 -9.50
N ILE A 281 -0.10 -18.83 -8.70
CA ILE A 281 -0.90 -17.65 -9.06
C ILE A 281 -1.34 -16.96 -7.77
N VAL A 282 -1.50 -15.64 -7.83
CA VAL A 282 -2.03 -14.83 -6.73
C VAL A 282 -3.46 -14.41 -7.05
N MET A 283 -4.37 -14.55 -6.10
CA MET A 283 -5.72 -13.97 -6.16
C MET A 283 -5.84 -12.88 -5.09
N THR A 284 -6.11 -11.65 -5.48
CA THR A 284 -6.07 -10.53 -4.54
C THR A 284 -7.06 -9.41 -4.85
N ASP A 285 -7.42 -8.64 -3.83
CA ASP A 285 -8.05 -7.33 -3.98
C ASP A 285 -7.12 -6.17 -3.57
N SER A 286 -5.86 -6.46 -3.20
CA SER A 286 -4.89 -5.47 -2.77
C SER A 286 -4.21 -4.78 -3.95
N GLY A 287 -4.03 -3.45 -3.84
CA GLY A 287 -3.31 -2.66 -4.85
C GLY A 287 -1.83 -3.05 -4.92
N GLY A 288 -1.13 -2.98 -3.79
CA GLY A 288 0.31 -3.27 -3.73
C GLY A 288 0.66 -4.71 -4.14
N ILE A 289 -0.20 -5.69 -3.82
CA ILE A 289 0.05 -7.09 -4.19
C ILE A 289 -0.01 -7.30 -5.71
N GLN A 290 -0.82 -6.53 -6.44
CA GLN A 290 -0.83 -6.60 -7.91
C GLN A 290 0.52 -6.19 -8.52
N GLU A 291 1.15 -5.17 -7.94
CA GLU A 291 2.44 -4.63 -8.39
C GLU A 291 3.59 -5.55 -7.96
N GLU A 292 3.58 -6.03 -6.71
CA GLU A 292 4.57 -6.97 -6.20
C GLU A 292 4.53 -8.29 -7.00
N ALA A 293 3.33 -8.84 -7.28
CA ALA A 293 3.18 -10.06 -8.08
C ALA A 293 3.72 -9.89 -9.50
N THR A 294 3.42 -8.74 -10.13
CA THR A 294 3.95 -8.37 -11.45
C THR A 294 5.47 -8.37 -11.46
N PHE A 295 6.10 -7.70 -10.49
CA PHE A 295 7.55 -7.64 -10.40
C PHE A 295 8.20 -9.01 -10.13
N LEU A 296 7.57 -9.85 -9.30
CA LEU A 296 8.04 -11.20 -9.01
C LEU A 296 7.84 -12.18 -10.18
N GLY A 297 7.17 -11.77 -11.26
CA GLY A 297 6.85 -12.64 -12.39
C GLY A 297 5.78 -13.68 -12.05
N VAL A 298 4.93 -13.41 -11.06
CA VAL A 298 3.87 -14.32 -10.60
C VAL A 298 2.53 -13.86 -11.16
N PRO A 299 1.79 -14.70 -11.89
CA PRO A 299 0.49 -14.33 -12.43
C PRO A 299 -0.47 -13.87 -11.32
N CYS A 300 -1.28 -12.85 -11.62
CA CYS A 300 -2.22 -12.26 -10.68
C CYS A 300 -3.65 -12.24 -11.23
N LEU A 301 -4.63 -12.51 -10.37
CA LEU A 301 -6.05 -12.30 -10.63
C LEU A 301 -6.60 -11.30 -9.61
N THR A 302 -6.98 -10.12 -10.09
CA THR A 302 -7.60 -9.11 -9.24
C THR A 302 -9.11 -9.37 -9.11
N LEU A 303 -9.55 -9.70 -7.89
CA LEU A 303 -10.95 -9.91 -7.52
C LEU A 303 -11.65 -8.57 -7.23
N ARG A 304 -11.65 -7.67 -8.23
CA ARG A 304 -12.32 -6.36 -8.18
C ARG A 304 -13.01 -6.09 -9.51
N LYS A 305 -13.92 -5.10 -9.53
CA LYS A 305 -14.53 -4.60 -10.78
C LYS A 305 -13.60 -3.68 -11.58
N ASN A 306 -12.62 -3.06 -10.92
CA ASN A 306 -11.65 -2.14 -11.51
C ASN A 306 -10.33 -2.18 -10.73
N THR A 307 -9.28 -1.59 -11.32
CA THR A 307 -7.99 -1.38 -10.64
C THR A 307 -7.38 -0.06 -11.08
N GLU A 308 -6.78 0.64 -10.12
CA GLU A 308 -5.95 1.83 -10.33
C GLU A 308 -4.53 1.48 -10.83
N ARG A 309 -4.17 0.19 -10.88
CA ARG A 309 -2.86 -0.33 -11.32
C ARG A 309 -2.94 -0.95 -12.72
N MET A 310 -3.46 -0.19 -13.68
CA MET A 310 -3.74 -0.67 -15.04
C MET A 310 -2.52 -1.24 -15.77
N VAL A 311 -1.32 -0.71 -15.48
CA VAL A 311 -0.05 -1.24 -15.98
C VAL A 311 0.10 -2.75 -15.79
N THR A 312 -0.36 -3.29 -14.66
CA THR A 312 -0.30 -4.74 -14.38
C THR A 312 -1.19 -5.56 -15.31
N VAL A 313 -2.28 -4.96 -15.81
CA VAL A 313 -3.22 -5.58 -16.74
C VAL A 313 -2.72 -5.44 -18.18
N THR A 314 -2.22 -4.26 -18.55
CA THR A 314 -1.71 -4.00 -19.90
C THR A 314 -0.45 -4.80 -20.20
N ASP A 315 0.43 -4.99 -19.21
CA ASP A 315 1.63 -5.84 -19.33
C ASP A 315 1.31 -7.34 -19.34
N GLY A 316 0.06 -7.72 -19.02
CA GLY A 316 -0.42 -9.10 -19.07
C GLY A 316 -0.03 -9.97 -17.87
N THR A 317 0.55 -9.39 -16.81
CA THR A 317 0.88 -10.11 -15.56
C THR A 317 -0.33 -10.27 -14.65
N ASN A 318 -1.36 -9.45 -14.83
CA ASN A 318 -2.58 -9.43 -14.04
C ASN A 318 -3.84 -9.45 -14.92
N LYS A 319 -4.92 -10.04 -14.39
CA LYS A 319 -6.26 -9.94 -14.98
C LYS A 319 -7.28 -9.56 -13.92
N VAL A 320 -8.02 -8.48 -14.19
CA VAL A 320 -9.20 -8.11 -13.40
C VAL A 320 -10.35 -9.01 -13.80
N VAL A 321 -10.88 -9.79 -12.87
CA VAL A 321 -11.89 -10.83 -13.17
C VAL A 321 -13.29 -10.53 -12.64
N GLY A 322 -13.46 -9.47 -11.84
CA GLY A 322 -14.75 -9.16 -11.23
C GLY A 322 -15.17 -10.17 -10.16
N LEU A 323 -16.25 -9.81 -9.46
CA LEU A 323 -17.06 -10.66 -8.57
C LEU A 323 -18.54 -10.41 -8.91
#